data_AF-A0A520GVM5-F1
#
_entry.id   AF-A0A520GVM5-F1
#
_cell.length_a   1.000
_cell.length_b   1.000
_cell.length_c   1.000
_cell.angle_alpha   90.00
_cell.angle_beta   90.00
_cell.angle_gamma   90.00
#
_symmetry.space_group_name_H-M   'P 1'
#
loop_
_entity.id
_entity.type
_entity.pdbx_description
1 polymer ?
#
loop_
_entity_poly.entity_id
_entity_poly.type
_entity_poly.pdbx_seq_one_letter_code
_entity_poly.pdbx_strand_id
1 'polypeptide(L)'
;MSKNFGNYKPVVVANYRVLDNNTHISLLNNYSYRSLNFGANAFYDTTSGFNLGALFMIKSPNTEFYLGTERLLPSYYLAKGFINNDAAIGKSPSYLNMFFGLTLKFGRKVQSMGQSDWVDGLNDAETGFVYRLSDREKRSLSKKGKSARKRNN
;
A
#
# COMPACT_ATOMS: atom_id res chain seq x y z
N MET A 1 6.63 9.60 13.54
CA MET A 1 8.00 9.20 13.05
C MET A 1 7.96 7.74 12.63
N SER A 2 8.53 7.38 11.48
CA SER A 2 8.61 5.99 11.01
C SER A 2 10.07 5.58 10.81
N LYS A 3 10.51 4.50 11.46
CA LYS A 3 11.85 3.94 11.26
C LYS A 3 11.73 2.67 10.42
N ASN A 4 12.56 2.52 9.39
CA ASN A 4 12.46 1.46 8.41
C ASN A 4 13.50 0.37 8.74
N PHE A 5 13.08 -0.82 9.16
CA PHE A 5 13.97 -1.95 9.44
C PHE A 5 13.81 -3.03 8.37
N GLY A 6 13.93 -2.63 7.09
CA GLY A 6 13.71 -3.51 5.93
C GLY A 6 12.24 -3.93 5.83
N ASN A 7 11.94 -5.15 6.30
CA ASN A 7 10.62 -5.77 6.21
C ASN A 7 9.67 -5.31 7.33
N TYR A 8 10.17 -4.63 8.36
CA TYR A 8 9.38 -4.16 9.49
C TYR A 8 9.36 -2.63 9.55
N LYS A 9 8.17 -2.06 9.68
CA LYS A 9 7.90 -0.61 9.67
C LYS A 9 6.98 -0.23 10.82
N PRO A 10 7.54 0.04 12.02
CA PRO A 10 6.80 0.65 13.10
C PRO A 10 6.51 2.12 12.77
N VAL A 11 5.27 2.52 12.96
CA VAL A 11 4.79 3.88 12.79
C VAL A 11 4.01 4.26 14.05
N VAL A 12 4.42 5.35 14.69
CA VAL A 12 3.65 5.97 15.76
C VAL A 12 2.97 7.20 15.19
N VAL A 13 1.65 7.28 15.37
CA VAL A 13 0.80 8.41 15.02
C VAL A 13 0.16 8.91 16.31
N ALA A 14 0.28 10.21 16.56
CA ALA A 14 -0.45 10.87 17.62
C ALA A 14 -1.17 12.06 17.01
N ASN A 15 -2.47 12.18 17.25
CA ASN A 15 -3.26 13.32 16.86
C ASN A 15 -4.08 13.82 18.04
N TYR A 16 -4.18 15.14 18.12
CA TYR A 16 -5.08 15.83 19.04
C TYR A 16 -6.09 16.60 18.20
N ARG A 17 -7.38 16.37 18.45
CA ARG A 17 -8.46 17.10 17.79
C ARG A 17 -9.02 18.12 18.77
N VAL A 18 -8.74 19.40 18.48
CA VAL A 18 -9.12 20.53 19.35
C VAL A 18 -10.65 20.69 19.47
N LEU A 19 -11.40 20.41 18.40
CA LEU A 19 -12.85 20.62 18.37
C LEU A 19 -13.63 19.67 19.29
N ASP A 20 -13.23 18.40 19.31
CA ASP A 20 -13.92 17.35 20.08
C ASP A 20 -13.17 17.00 21.39
N ASN A 21 -12.11 17.77 21.72
CA ASN A 21 -11.17 17.49 22.81
C ASN A 21 -10.66 16.04 22.84
N ASN A 22 -10.58 15.42 21.66
CA ASN A 22 -10.30 13.98 21.52
C ASN A 22 -8.82 13.77 21.18
N THR A 23 -8.14 12.98 22.00
CA THR A 23 -6.76 12.56 21.78
C THR A 23 -6.75 11.15 21.25
N HIS A 24 -6.01 10.93 20.16
CA HIS A 24 -5.87 9.63 19.55
C HIS A 24 -4.39 9.32 19.32
N ILE A 25 -3.93 8.20 19.86
CA ILE A 25 -2.54 7.74 19.77
C ILE A 25 -2.60 6.32 19.21
N SER A 26 -1.91 6.09 18.10
CA SER A 26 -1.82 4.77 17.48
C SER A 26 -0.38 4.35 17.21
N LEU A 27 -0.11 3.08 17.50
CA LEU A 27 1.10 2.36 17.19
C LEU A 27 0.76 1.32 16.13
N LEU A 28 1.27 1.53 14.92
CA LEU A 28 1.08 0.66 13.79
C LEU A 28 2.37 -0.11 13.49
N ASN A 29 2.28 -1.42 13.53
CA ASN A 29 3.35 -2.37 13.28
C ASN A 29 3.10 -3.05 11.94
N ASN A 30 3.74 -2.56 10.88
CA ASN A 30 3.62 -3.17 9.57
C ASN A 30 4.79 -4.11 9.31
N TYR A 31 4.49 -5.32 8.86
CA TYR A 31 5.43 -6.32 8.40
C TYR A 31 5.13 -6.65 6.94
N SER A 32 6.10 -6.44 6.05
CA SER A 32 5.97 -6.68 4.62
C SER A 32 7.00 -7.72 4.19
N TYR A 33 6.55 -8.83 3.63
CA TYR A 33 7.40 -9.87 3.09
C TYR A 33 6.92 -10.30 1.71
N ARG A 34 7.67 -9.92 0.67
CA ARG A 34 7.35 -10.19 -0.74
C ARG A 34 5.94 -9.66 -1.10
N SER A 35 5.02 -10.57 -1.40
CA SER A 35 3.61 -10.29 -1.71
C SER A 35 2.72 -10.18 -0.47
N LEU A 36 3.20 -10.57 0.71
CA LEU A 36 2.39 -10.58 1.94
C LEU A 36 2.68 -9.33 2.76
N ASN A 37 1.61 -8.68 3.23
CA ASN A 37 1.69 -7.53 4.11
C ASN A 37 0.78 -7.79 5.29
N PHE A 38 1.34 -7.74 6.48
CA PHE A 38 0.63 -7.85 7.74
C PHE A 38 0.80 -6.53 8.50
N GLY A 39 -0.26 -6.05 9.12
CA GLY A 39 -0.28 -4.85 9.94
C GLY A 39 -0.98 -5.16 11.23
N ALA A 40 -0.38 -4.80 12.36
CA ALA A 40 -1.06 -4.78 13.65
C ALA A 40 -1.10 -3.34 14.15
N ASN A 41 -2.28 -2.84 14.51
CA ASN A 41 -2.45 -1.50 15.07
C ASN A 41 -2.93 -1.60 16.51
N ALA A 42 -2.26 -0.93 17.41
CA ALA A 42 -2.74 -0.67 18.77
C ALA A 42 -3.03 0.81 18.87
N PHE A 43 -4.24 1.20 19.22
CA PHE A 43 -4.58 2.61 19.35
C PHE A 43 -5.40 2.88 20.61
N TYR A 44 -5.18 4.05 21.16
CA TYR A 44 -5.90 4.57 22.29
C TYR A 44 -6.57 5.87 21.87
N ASP A 45 -7.86 5.94 22.12
CA ASP A 45 -8.69 7.11 21.85
C ASP A 45 -9.42 7.47 23.14
N THR A 46 -9.44 8.75 23.52
CA THR A 46 -10.13 9.20 24.74
C THR A 46 -11.63 8.91 24.73
N THR A 47 -12.25 8.73 23.56
CA THR A 47 -13.68 8.42 23.41
C THR A 47 -13.97 6.92 23.50
N SER A 48 -13.16 6.09 22.83
CA SER A 48 -13.44 4.65 22.65
C SER A 48 -12.49 3.73 23.42
N GLY A 49 -11.56 4.32 24.19
CA GLY A 49 -10.57 3.61 24.98
C GLY A 49 -9.50 2.92 24.13
N PHE A 50 -8.89 1.90 24.72
CA PHE A 50 -7.86 1.10 24.06
C PHE A 50 -8.46 0.07 23.10
N ASN A 51 -7.92 0.04 21.88
CA ASN A 51 -8.35 -0.86 20.82
C ASN A 51 -7.13 -1.48 20.13
N LEU A 52 -7.32 -2.71 19.66
CA LEU A 52 -6.36 -3.46 18.87
C LEU A 52 -7.00 -3.82 17.54
N GLY A 53 -6.27 -3.66 16.45
CA GLY A 53 -6.68 -4.10 15.12
C GLY A 53 -5.54 -4.84 14.42
N ALA A 54 -5.92 -5.59 13.39
CA ALA A 54 -5.01 -6.30 12.52
C ALA A 54 -5.50 -6.21 11.08
N LEU A 55 -4.56 -6.08 10.15
CA LEU A 55 -4.78 -6.02 8.72
C LEU A 55 -3.86 -7.02 8.05
N PHE A 56 -4.42 -7.85 7.19
CA PHE A 56 -3.70 -8.76 6.32
C PHE A 56 -3.97 -8.37 4.88
N MET A 57 -2.93 -8.36 4.06
CA MET A 57 -3.00 -7.94 2.68
C MET A 57 -2.09 -8.79 1.81
N ILE A 58 -2.65 -9.31 0.71
CA ILE A 58 -1.93 -10.04 -0.32
C ILE A 58 -1.83 -9.15 -1.56
N LYS A 59 -0.59 -8.85 -1.96
CA LYS A 59 -0.26 -8.05 -3.15
C LYS A 59 0.18 -8.94 -4.29
N SER A 60 -0.54 -8.85 -5.39
CA SER A 60 -0.20 -9.41 -6.71
C SER A 60 0.10 -8.24 -7.67
N PRO A 61 0.85 -8.45 -8.79
CA PRO A 61 1.18 -7.37 -9.72
C PRO A 61 -0.02 -6.59 -10.27
N ASN A 62 -1.18 -7.22 -10.37
CA ASN A 62 -2.41 -6.65 -10.93
C ASN A 62 -3.58 -6.60 -9.95
N THR A 63 -3.45 -7.22 -8.77
CA THR A 63 -4.55 -7.39 -7.82
C THR A 63 -4.05 -7.28 -6.39
N GLU A 64 -4.76 -6.58 -5.53
CA GLU A 64 -4.46 -6.51 -4.10
C GLU A 64 -5.71 -6.92 -3.32
N PHE A 65 -5.58 -7.92 -2.46
CA PHE A 65 -6.64 -8.32 -1.54
C PHE A 65 -6.26 -7.88 -0.14
N TYR A 66 -7.21 -7.33 0.61
CA TYR A 66 -7.03 -6.93 2.00
C TYR A 66 -8.18 -7.46 2.85
N LEU A 67 -7.86 -7.88 4.07
CA LEU A 67 -8.77 -8.38 5.09
C LEU A 67 -8.27 -7.87 6.42
N GLY A 68 -9.11 -7.26 7.24
CA GLY A 68 -8.71 -6.75 8.53
C GLY A 68 -9.85 -6.58 9.51
N THR A 69 -9.48 -6.12 10.70
CA THR A 69 -10.34 -5.83 11.83
C THR A 69 -9.74 -4.67 12.60
N GLU A 70 -10.56 -3.74 13.07
CA GLU A 70 -10.10 -2.58 13.84
C GLU A 70 -10.27 -2.76 15.36
N ARG A 71 -11.08 -3.74 15.79
CA ARG A 71 -11.47 -3.96 17.19
C ARG A 71 -11.43 -5.44 17.58
N LEU A 72 -10.23 -6.03 17.55
CA LEU A 72 -9.94 -7.43 17.89
C LEU A 72 -10.47 -7.85 19.25
N LEU A 73 -10.28 -7.02 20.28
CA LEU A 73 -10.67 -7.34 21.67
C LEU A 73 -12.19 -7.56 21.79
N PRO A 74 -13.05 -6.58 21.46
CA PRO A 74 -14.51 -6.79 21.44
C PRO A 74 -14.96 -7.94 20.54
N SER A 75 -14.38 -8.07 19.34
CA SER A 75 -14.73 -9.13 18.39
C SER A 75 -14.36 -10.53 18.90
N TYR A 76 -13.23 -10.66 19.62
CA TYR A 76 -12.81 -11.92 20.24
C TYR A 76 -13.75 -12.34 21.38
N TYR A 77 -14.10 -11.41 22.28
CA TYR A 77 -15.06 -11.72 23.35
C TYR A 77 -16.43 -12.08 22.79
N LEU A 78 -16.88 -11.40 21.73
CA LEU A 78 -18.12 -11.74 21.05
C LEU A 78 -18.07 -13.17 20.46
N ALA A 79 -17.03 -13.49 19.69
CA ALA A 79 -16.87 -14.80 19.08
C ALA A 79 -16.81 -15.92 20.13
N LYS A 80 -16.12 -15.68 21.25
CA LYS A 80 -16.05 -16.62 22.37
C LYS A 80 -17.41 -16.81 23.05
N GLY A 81 -18.18 -15.73 23.24
CA GLY A 81 -19.56 -15.79 23.76
C GLY A 81 -20.48 -16.61 22.85
N PHE A 82 -20.37 -16.43 21.53
CA PHE A 82 -21.09 -17.24 20.55
C PHE A 82 -20.73 -18.72 20.61
N ILE A 83 -19.44 -19.06 20.68
CA ILE A 83 -19.00 -20.47 20.75
C ILE A 83 -19.45 -21.14 22.04
N ASN A 84 -19.40 -20.42 23.16
CA ASN A 84 -19.73 -20.97 24.47
C ASN A 84 -21.22 -20.85 24.83
N ASN A 85 -22.07 -20.33 23.93
CA ASN A 85 -23.49 -20.03 24.17
C ASN A 85 -23.74 -19.20 25.44
N ASP A 86 -22.79 -18.35 25.82
CA ASP A 86 -22.86 -17.56 27.04
C ASP A 86 -22.92 -16.07 26.69
N ALA A 87 -24.13 -15.51 26.83
CA ALA A 87 -24.42 -14.11 26.58
C ALA A 87 -23.83 -13.16 27.64
N ALA A 88 -23.29 -13.68 28.75
CA ALA A 88 -22.71 -12.90 29.84
C ALA A 88 -21.19 -12.66 29.70
N ILE A 89 -20.54 -13.24 28.68
CA ILE A 89 -19.10 -13.05 28.42
C ILE A 89 -18.87 -11.69 27.72
N GLY A 90 -19.01 -10.59 28.46
CA GLY A 90 -18.65 -9.25 27.99
C GLY A 90 -19.26 -8.11 28.81
N LYS A 91 -18.44 -7.37 29.58
CA LYS A 91 -18.89 -6.17 30.33
C LYS A 91 -19.07 -4.91 29.46
N SER A 92 -18.83 -5.02 28.15
CA SER A 92 -18.78 -3.91 27.20
C SER A 92 -19.38 -4.39 25.89
N PRO A 93 -20.06 -3.53 25.10
CA PRO A 93 -20.86 -4.02 24.00
C PRO A 93 -20.00 -4.76 22.96
N SER A 94 -20.36 -6.02 22.77
CA SER A 94 -19.63 -7.00 21.97
C SER A 94 -19.98 -6.78 20.49
N TYR A 95 -19.03 -6.30 19.70
CA TYR A 95 -19.23 -6.03 18.27
C TYR A 95 -18.20 -6.77 17.41
N LEU A 96 -18.67 -7.36 16.31
CA LEU A 96 -17.81 -7.88 15.26
C LEU A 96 -17.47 -6.75 14.28
N ASN A 97 -16.20 -6.38 14.18
CA ASN A 97 -15.73 -5.42 13.17
C ASN A 97 -14.69 -6.11 12.29
N MET A 98 -15.10 -6.51 11.09
CA MET A 98 -14.24 -7.11 10.07
C MET A 98 -14.52 -6.42 8.74
N PHE A 99 -13.46 -6.17 7.97
CA PHE A 99 -13.55 -5.59 6.64
C PHE A 99 -12.67 -6.36 5.68
N PHE A 100 -13.09 -6.45 4.43
CA PHE A 100 -12.31 -7.03 3.36
C PHE A 100 -12.47 -6.19 2.09
N GLY A 101 -11.56 -6.35 1.16
CA GLY A 101 -11.73 -5.78 -0.16
C GLY A 101 -10.69 -6.23 -1.16
N LEU A 102 -10.99 -5.92 -2.40
CA LEU A 102 -10.24 -6.32 -3.58
C LEU A 102 -9.99 -5.08 -4.43
N THR A 103 -8.74 -4.85 -4.77
CA THR A 103 -8.31 -3.79 -5.69
C THR A 103 -7.74 -4.43 -6.94
N LEU A 104 -8.30 -4.07 -8.10
CA LEU A 104 -7.78 -4.47 -9.40
C LEU A 104 -7.10 -3.26 -10.04
N LYS A 105 -5.86 -3.44 -10.48
CA LYS A 105 -5.07 -2.39 -11.13
C LYS A 105 -5.08 -2.63 -12.63
N PHE A 106 -5.80 -1.77 -13.35
CA PHE A 106 -5.86 -1.76 -14.82
C PHE A 106 -4.93 -0.67 -15.38
N GLY A 107 -4.14 -1.01 -16.40
CA GLY A 107 -3.20 -0.08 -17.05
C GLY A 107 -1.72 -0.46 -16.85
N ARG A 108 -0.85 0.18 -17.65
CA ARG A 108 0.60 -0.08 -17.64
C ARG A 108 1.23 0.58 -16.41
N LYS A 109 2.26 -0.04 -15.83
CA LYS A 109 3.08 0.62 -14.80
C LYS A 109 3.78 1.81 -15.45
N VAL A 110 3.34 3.03 -15.15
CA VAL A 110 4.02 4.24 -15.58
C VAL A 110 5.37 4.26 -14.86
N GLN A 111 6.44 4.01 -15.61
CA GLN A 111 7.80 4.11 -15.10
C GLN A 111 8.22 5.59 -15.07
N SER A 112 8.97 6.01 -14.06
CA SER A 112 9.56 7.35 -14.00
C SER A 112 10.45 7.60 -15.23
N MET A 113 10.41 8.80 -15.80
CA MET A 113 11.11 9.15 -17.05
C MET A 113 12.62 8.81 -17.05
N GLY A 114 13.26 8.78 -15.87
CA GLY A 114 14.69 8.47 -15.73
C GLY A 114 15.06 6.98 -15.73
N GLN A 115 14.08 6.08 -15.68
CA GLN A 115 14.27 4.62 -15.62
C GLN A 115 13.25 3.87 -16.51
N SER A 116 12.67 4.56 -17.51
CA SER A 116 11.62 3.97 -18.34
C SER A 116 12.19 3.14 -19.48
N ASP A 117 11.90 1.83 -19.49
CA ASP A 117 12.15 0.95 -20.65
C ASP A 117 11.20 1.26 -21.83
N TRP A 118 10.10 1.94 -21.55
CA TRP A 118 9.08 2.30 -22.52
C TRP A 118 8.70 3.78 -22.41
N VAL A 119 8.90 4.52 -23.49
CA VAL A 119 8.46 5.92 -23.63
C VAL A 119 7.41 5.96 -24.74
N ASP A 120 6.18 6.36 -24.38
CA ASP A 120 5.11 6.55 -25.36
C ASP A 120 5.53 7.62 -26.39
N GLY A 121 5.37 7.28 -27.66
CA GLY A 121 5.82 8.10 -28.79
C GLY A 121 7.26 7.87 -29.26
N LEU A 122 8.16 7.26 -28.48
CA LEU A 122 9.51 6.89 -28.95
C LEU A 122 9.64 5.40 -29.29
N ASN A 123 9.02 4.53 -28.49
CA ASN A 123 9.12 3.08 -28.62
C ASN A 123 7.85 2.41 -29.16
N ASP A 124 6.88 3.22 -29.58
CA ASP A 124 5.62 2.73 -30.15
C ASP A 124 5.85 2.25 -31.61
N ALA A 125 5.67 0.95 -31.83
CA ALA A 125 5.93 0.28 -33.11
C ALA A 125 4.95 0.71 -34.22
N GLU A 126 3.80 1.26 -33.85
CA GLU A 126 2.75 1.62 -34.82
C GLU A 126 2.58 3.14 -34.96
N THR A 127 2.77 3.92 -33.89
CA THR A 127 2.59 5.39 -33.95
C THR A 127 3.79 6.24 -33.53
N GLY A 128 4.93 5.61 -33.23
CA GLY A 128 6.12 6.29 -32.70
C GLY A 128 6.78 7.27 -33.67
N PHE A 129 7.26 8.39 -33.14
CA PHE A 129 8.01 9.42 -33.86
C PHE A 129 9.20 8.84 -34.64
N VAL A 130 9.93 7.89 -34.03
CA VAL A 130 11.08 7.22 -34.67
C VAL A 130 10.66 6.34 -35.85
N TYR A 131 9.47 5.73 -35.79
CA TYR A 131 8.95 4.91 -36.86
C TYR A 131 8.56 5.75 -38.08
N ARG A 132 8.01 6.95 -37.84
CA ARG A 132 7.62 7.94 -38.87
C ARG A 132 8.80 8.64 -39.57
N LEU A 133 10.03 8.49 -39.08
CA LEU A 133 11.21 9.06 -39.74
C LEU A 133 11.54 8.32 -41.03
N SER A 134 11.99 9.07 -42.03
CA SER A 134 12.52 8.49 -43.27
C SER A 134 13.83 7.74 -43.03
N ASP A 135 14.17 6.78 -43.88
CA ASP A 135 15.40 6.00 -43.78
C ASP A 135 16.67 6.86 -43.80
N ARG A 136 16.62 8.02 -44.47
CA ARG A 136 17.72 9.00 -44.47
C ARG A 136 17.90 9.64 -43.11
N GLU A 137 16.82 10.02 -42.45
CA GLU A 137 16.83 10.63 -41.12
C GLU A 137 17.29 9.64 -40.05
N LYS A 138 16.81 8.38 -40.10
CA LYS A 138 17.26 7.29 -39.22
C LYS A 138 18.78 7.08 -39.28
N ARG A 139 19.36 7.09 -40.49
CA ARG A 139 20.82 6.98 -40.68
C ARG A 139 21.59 8.18 -40.12
N SER A 140 21.03 9.39 -40.24
CA SER A 140 21.65 10.60 -39.70
C SER A 140 21.70 10.61 -38.16
N LEU A 141 20.62 10.16 -37.50
CA LEU A 141 20.54 10.05 -36.05
C LEU A 141 21.50 8.99 -35.51
N SER A 142 21.61 7.84 -36.18
CA SER A 142 22.58 6.79 -35.84
C SER A 142 24.02 7.31 -35.87
N LYS A 143 24.39 8.09 -36.90
CA LYS A 143 25.72 8.73 -37.00
C LYS A 143 25.95 9.76 -35.89
N LYS A 144 24.93 10.57 -35.56
CA LYS A 144 24.99 11.59 -34.51
C LYS A 144 25.13 10.96 -33.12
N GLY A 145 24.40 9.88 -32.83
CA GLY A 145 24.50 9.13 -31.57
C GLY A 145 25.86 8.46 -31.36
N LYS A 146 26.44 7.87 -32.43
CA LYS A 146 27.80 7.31 -32.38
C LYS A 146 28.86 8.38 -32.09
N SER A 147 28.68 9.58 -32.65
CA SER A 147 29.60 10.71 -32.46
C SER A 147 29.49 11.31 -31.05
N ALA A 148 28.29 11.35 -30.47
CA ALA A 148 28.07 11.80 -29.09
C ALA A 148 28.66 10.84 -28.05
N ARG A 149 28.53 9.52 -28.25
CA ARG A 149 29.16 8.51 -27.37
C ARG A 149 30.68 8.59 -27.38
N LYS A 150 31.29 8.91 -28.53
CA LYS A 150 32.75 9.05 -28.66
C LYS A 150 33.30 10.33 -28.01
N ARG A 151 32.44 11.28 -27.64
CA ARG A 151 32.81 12.53 -26.96
C ARG A 151 32.68 12.47 -25.43
N ASN A 152 31.97 11.47 -24.91
CA ASN A 152 31.72 11.27 -23.47
C ASN A 152 32.59 10.15 -22.86
N ASN A 153 33.51 9.57 -23.64
CA ASN A 153 34.62 8.71 -23.20
C ASN A 153 35.92 9.45 -23.45
#